data_AF-A0A350UIV9-F1
#
_entry.id   AF-A0A350UIV9-F1
#
_cell.length_a   1.000
_cell.length_b   1.000
_cell.length_c   1.000
_cell.angle_alpha   90.00
_cell.angle_beta   90.00
_cell.angle_gamma   90.00
#
_symmetry.space_group_name_H-M   'P 1'
#
loop_
_entity.id
_entity.type
_entity.pdbx_description
1 polymer ?
#
loop_
_entity_poly.entity_id
_entity_poly.type
_entity_poly.pdbx_seq_one_letter_code
_entity_poly.pdbx_strand_id
1 'polypeptide(L)'
;MSGSTTKKVLIDRFDRQTLRGFLQPETGYQAEGVELLTPEGSVAVVPYTQIKLLSYVRDLEGSGALGDRRQFLARPKSAGLWVLFTFRDGDSMEGVVPNDLLGLNETGFAFTPPDAARNTQRVFVPRAALERISVLGVVGSPLKGRTGVRRPAEARQIGLFSLVDPA
;
A
#
# COMPACT_ATOMS: atom_id res chain seq x y z
N MET A 1 12.16 -7.78 -19.40
CA MET A 1 12.56 -6.37 -19.23
C MET A 1 13.42 -6.28 -17.98
N SER A 2 14.72 -6.01 -18.13
CA SER A 2 15.66 -5.88 -17.01
C SER A 2 15.43 -4.53 -16.32
N GLY A 3 14.40 -4.47 -15.48
CA GLY A 3 14.25 -3.37 -14.53
C GLY A 3 15.31 -3.55 -13.45
N SER A 4 16.02 -2.47 -13.10
CA SER A 4 17.00 -2.45 -12.01
C SER A 4 16.52 -3.31 -10.83
N THR A 5 17.26 -4.39 -10.58
CA THR A 5 16.90 -5.51 -9.69
C THR A 5 16.99 -5.12 -8.23
N THR A 6 17.74 -4.07 -7.90
CA THR A 6 17.97 -3.64 -6.51
C THR A 6 17.34 -2.27 -6.26
N LYS A 7 16.55 -2.16 -5.18
CA LYS A 7 15.87 -0.93 -4.75
C LYS A 7 16.55 -0.38 -3.49
N LYS A 8 16.61 0.94 -3.38
CA LYS A 8 17.07 1.62 -2.16
C LYS A 8 16.02 1.44 -1.07
N VAL A 9 16.46 1.04 0.12
CA VAL A 9 15.59 0.80 1.26
C VAL A 9 16.19 1.37 2.54
N LEU A 10 15.29 1.80 3.43
CA LEU A 10 15.58 2.09 4.82
C LEU A 10 14.81 1.10 5.69
N ILE A 11 15.48 0.42 6.60
CA ILE A 11 14.88 -0.52 7.54
C ILE A 11 14.89 0.12 8.92
N ASP A 12 13.72 0.52 9.40
CA ASP A 12 13.54 0.97 10.77
C ASP A 12 13.35 -0.24 11.68
N ARG A 13 14.18 -0.35 12.71
CA ARG A 13 14.15 -1.44 13.69
C ARG A 13 13.48 -1.03 14.99
N PHE A 14 13.06 -2.01 15.77
CA PHE A 14 12.46 -1.77 17.10
C PHE A 14 13.45 -1.20 18.12
N ASP A 15 14.75 -1.39 17.93
CA ASP A 15 15.81 -0.77 18.74
C ASP A 15 16.08 0.71 18.36
N ARG A 16 15.24 1.29 17.49
CA ARG A 16 15.33 2.67 16.99
C ARG A 16 16.55 2.93 16.10
N GLN A 17 17.24 1.89 15.65
CA GLN A 17 18.24 2.02 14.59
C GLN A 17 17.59 1.97 13.21
N THR A 18 18.11 2.76 12.28
CA THR A 18 17.73 2.71 10.87
C THR A 18 18.90 2.18 10.07
N LEU A 19 18.70 1.03 9.42
CA LEU A 19 19.67 0.48 8.48
C LEU A 19 19.37 1.00 7.08
N ARG A 20 20.42 1.37 6.33
CA ARG A 20 20.32 1.88 4.96
C ARG A 20 20.99 0.90 4.02
N GLY A 21 20.42 0.72 2.84
CA GLY A 21 21.04 -0.15 1.84
C GLY A 21 20.11 -0.44 0.68
N PHE A 22 20.35 -1.59 0.07
CA PHE A 22 19.68 -2.01 -1.14
C PHE A 22 19.10 -3.41 -0.97
N LEU A 23 17.93 -3.64 -1.55
CA LEU A 23 17.20 -4.89 -1.48
C LEU A 23 16.73 -5.30 -2.87
N GLN A 24 16.84 -6.58 -3.20
CA GLN A 24 16.24 -7.13 -4.40
C GLN A 24 14.80 -7.59 -4.11
N PRO A 25 13.74 -6.99 -4.70
CA PRO A 25 12.37 -7.29 -4.28
C PRO A 25 11.92 -8.74 -4.49
N GLU A 26 12.52 -9.44 -5.47
CA GLU A 26 12.14 -10.82 -5.82
C GLU A 26 12.82 -11.86 -4.91
N THR A 27 14.03 -11.59 -4.44
CA THR A 27 14.90 -12.56 -3.74
C THR A 27 15.27 -12.13 -2.32
N GLY A 28 15.13 -10.85 -2.00
CA GLY A 28 15.57 -10.27 -0.73
C GLY A 28 14.65 -10.56 0.45
N TYR A 29 13.44 -11.08 0.22
CA TYR A 29 12.56 -11.57 1.27
C TYR A 29 12.81 -13.07 1.49
N GLN A 30 13.60 -13.40 2.51
CA GLN A 30 13.95 -14.77 2.87
C GLN A 30 13.00 -15.29 3.97
N ALA A 31 13.12 -16.57 4.34
CA ALA A 31 12.24 -17.17 5.35
C ALA A 31 12.33 -16.47 6.72
N GLU A 32 13.55 -16.14 7.17
CA GLU A 32 13.80 -15.62 8.52
C GLU A 32 13.94 -14.09 8.58
N GLY A 33 14.02 -13.42 7.42
CA GLY A 33 14.30 -12.00 7.39
C GLY A 33 14.49 -11.41 6.00
N VAL A 34 15.06 -10.22 6.00
CA VAL A 34 15.30 -9.42 4.80
C VAL A 34 16.78 -9.35 4.52
N GLU A 35 17.18 -9.75 3.31
CA GLU A 35 18.53 -9.53 2.81
C GLU A 35 18.73 -8.06 2.44
N LEU A 36 19.76 -7.45 3.02
CA LEU A 36 20.15 -6.07 2.82
C LEU A 36 21.60 -6.02 2.35
N LEU A 37 21.82 -5.44 1.17
CA LEU A 37 23.14 -5.04 0.70
C LEU A 37 23.45 -3.64 1.23
N THR A 38 24.47 -3.49 2.07
CA THR A 38 24.87 -2.19 2.62
C THR A 38 25.59 -1.35 1.56
N PRO A 39 25.65 -0.01 1.71
CA PRO A 39 26.42 0.86 0.81
C PRO A 39 27.91 0.50 0.73
N GLU A 40 28.45 -0.13 1.77
CA GLU A 40 29.84 -0.59 1.85
C GLU A 40 30.08 -1.92 1.10
N GLY A 41 29.05 -2.49 0.49
CA GLY A 41 29.13 -3.72 -0.30
C GLY A 41 29.04 -5.01 0.51
N SER A 42 28.62 -4.94 1.77
CA SER A 42 28.39 -6.13 2.61
C SER A 42 26.94 -6.59 2.54
N VAL A 43 26.71 -7.90 2.60
CA VAL A 43 25.35 -8.47 2.65
C VAL A 43 25.05 -8.91 4.08
N ALA A 44 23.89 -8.52 4.59
CA ALA A 44 23.39 -8.93 5.90
C ALA A 44 21.93 -9.36 5.81
N VAL A 45 21.52 -10.36 6.61
CA VAL A 45 20.11 -10.73 6.78
C VAL A 45 19.59 -10.11 8.06
N VAL A 46 18.59 -9.24 7.94
CA VAL A 46 17.94 -8.58 9.07
C VAL A 46 16.69 -9.37 9.47
N PRO A 47 16.63 -9.95 10.69
CA PRO A 47 15.50 -10.79 11.09
C PRO A 47 14.18 -10.02 11.11
N TYR A 48 13.08 -10.64 10.67
CA TYR A 48 11.76 -10.00 10.68
C TYR A 48 11.33 -9.53 12.07
N THR A 49 11.76 -10.24 13.11
CA THR A 49 11.49 -9.91 14.51
C THR A 49 12.21 -8.65 14.99
N GLN A 50 13.19 -8.13 14.25
CA GLN A 50 13.89 -6.88 14.56
C GLN A 50 13.36 -5.69 13.75
N ILE A 51 12.77 -5.96 12.58
CA ILE A 51 12.26 -4.95 11.65
C ILE A 51 10.90 -4.43 12.13
N LYS A 52 10.78 -3.12 12.33
CA LYS A 52 9.49 -2.45 12.53
C LYS A 52 8.82 -2.18 11.19
N LEU A 53 9.55 -1.54 10.27
CA LEU A 53 9.11 -1.38 8.88
C LEU A 53 10.29 -1.19 7.93
N LEU A 54 10.03 -1.40 6.65
CA LEU A 54 10.96 -1.16 5.56
C LEU A 54 10.35 -0.14 4.61
N SER A 55 11.08 0.94 4.37
CA SER A 55 10.72 2.01 3.44
C SER A 55 11.50 1.87 2.14
N TYR A 56 10.82 1.72 1.01
CA TYR A 56 11.43 1.87 -0.31
C TYR A 56 11.54 3.36 -0.62
N VAL A 57 12.77 3.84 -0.86
CA VAL A 57 13.07 5.27 -0.92
C VAL A 57 13.70 5.69 -2.25
N ARG A 58 13.58 6.98 -2.58
CA ARG A 58 14.30 7.60 -3.71
C ARG A 58 15.75 7.89 -3.36
N ASP A 59 15.97 8.30 -2.13
CA ASP A 59 17.25 8.72 -1.57
C ASP A 59 17.53 8.00 -0.24
N LEU A 60 18.74 7.47 -0.09
CA LEU A 60 19.19 6.77 1.11
C LEU A 60 19.53 7.72 2.26
N GLU A 61 19.84 8.99 1.94
CA GLU A 61 20.11 10.02 2.95
C GLU A 61 18.83 10.73 3.42
N GLY A 62 17.69 10.45 2.78
CA GLY A 62 16.38 11.00 3.16
C GLY A 62 15.73 10.25 4.33
N SER A 63 14.57 10.75 4.78
CA SER A 63 13.77 10.10 5.82
C SER A 63 12.99 8.90 5.28
N GLY A 64 12.78 7.90 6.15
CA GLY A 64 11.84 6.80 5.92
C GLY A 64 10.42 7.15 6.38
N ALA A 65 9.51 6.18 6.27
CA ALA A 65 8.08 6.37 6.51
C ALA A 65 7.74 6.82 7.95
N LEU A 66 8.55 6.43 8.94
CA LEU A 66 8.34 6.84 10.34
C LEU A 66 8.68 8.31 10.60
N GLY A 67 9.55 8.91 9.78
CA GLY A 67 9.88 10.34 9.82
C GLY A 67 8.86 11.22 9.07
N ASP A 68 8.00 10.60 8.26
CA ASP A 68 6.94 11.25 7.51
C ASP A 68 5.58 11.14 8.24
N ARG A 69 4.52 11.65 7.61
CA ARG A 69 3.16 11.57 8.14
C ARG A 69 2.67 10.12 8.16
N ARG A 70 2.21 9.69 9.33
CA ARG A 70 1.77 8.30 9.59
C ARG A 70 0.27 8.06 9.41
N GLN A 71 -0.55 9.10 9.24
CA GLN A 71 -2.00 9.00 9.04
C GLN A 71 -2.45 9.81 7.83
N PHE A 72 -3.50 9.37 7.15
CA PHE A 72 -4.08 10.15 6.07
C PHE A 72 -4.92 11.32 6.63
N LEU A 73 -4.76 12.51 6.06
CA LEU A 73 -5.57 13.68 6.44
C LEU A 73 -7.00 13.60 5.89
N ALA A 74 -7.20 12.82 4.85
CA ALA A 74 -8.47 12.59 4.19
C ALA A 74 -8.44 11.22 3.50
N ARG A 75 -9.60 10.72 3.07
CA ARG A 75 -9.71 9.43 2.38
C ARG A 75 -8.66 9.31 1.25
N PRO A 76 -7.87 8.22 1.22
CA PRO A 76 -6.87 8.01 0.17
C PRO A 76 -7.48 8.03 -1.23
N LYS A 77 -6.70 8.47 -2.23
CA LYS A 77 -7.12 8.48 -3.64
C LYS A 77 -6.74 7.19 -4.39
N SER A 78 -5.69 6.50 -3.94
CA SER A 78 -5.23 5.22 -4.51
C SER A 78 -6.21 4.11 -4.18
N ALA A 79 -6.60 3.30 -5.17
CA ALA A 79 -7.46 2.15 -4.96
C ALA A 79 -6.77 1.08 -4.08
N GLY A 80 -7.56 0.40 -3.25
CA GLY A 80 -7.09 -0.63 -2.33
C GLY A 80 -7.83 -0.62 -0.99
N LEU A 81 -7.32 -1.40 -0.04
CA LEU A 81 -7.77 -1.41 1.34
C LEU A 81 -7.02 -0.32 2.12
N TRP A 82 -7.74 0.68 2.59
CA TRP A 82 -7.21 1.63 3.57
C TRP A 82 -7.23 0.95 4.94
N VAL A 83 -6.06 0.82 5.54
CA VAL A 83 -5.86 0.07 6.78
C VAL A 83 -5.07 0.90 7.79
N LEU A 84 -5.30 0.59 9.07
CA LEU A 84 -4.45 1.00 10.19
C LEU A 84 -3.62 -0.20 10.65
N PHE A 85 -2.31 -0.08 10.57
CA PHE A 85 -1.35 -0.99 11.17
C PHE A 85 -1.08 -0.57 12.60
N THR A 86 -1.25 -1.50 13.55
CA THR A 86 -0.83 -1.32 14.95
C THR A 86 0.39 -2.21 15.18
N PHE A 87 1.51 -1.60 15.54
CA PHE A 87 2.76 -2.28 15.82
C PHE A 87 2.77 -2.85 17.24
N ARG A 88 3.54 -3.90 17.47
CA ARG A 88 3.67 -4.54 18.80
C ARG A 88 4.26 -3.65 19.90
N ASP A 89 4.83 -2.50 19.54
CA ASP A 89 5.31 -1.48 20.49
C ASP A 89 4.27 -0.38 20.78
N GLY A 90 3.03 -0.53 20.30
CA GLY A 90 1.92 0.39 20.53
C GLY A 90 1.83 1.54 19.51
N ASP A 91 2.84 1.73 18.66
CA ASP A 91 2.77 2.71 17.58
C ASP A 91 1.75 2.29 16.51
N SER A 92 1.32 3.24 15.69
CA SER A 92 0.46 2.96 14.54
C SER A 92 0.80 3.76 13.30
N MET A 93 0.39 3.22 12.15
CA MET A 93 0.54 3.84 10.84
C MET A 93 -0.59 3.42 9.92
N GLU A 94 -1.14 4.35 9.17
CA GLU A 94 -2.09 4.06 8.10
C GLU A 94 -1.40 3.79 6.78
N GLY A 95 -2.05 3.00 5.94
CA GLY A 95 -1.57 2.66 4.61
C GLY A 95 -2.68 2.23 3.68
N VAL A 96 -2.40 2.22 2.38
CA VAL A 96 -3.27 1.57 1.38
C VAL A 96 -2.61 0.30 0.86
N VAL A 97 -3.18 -0.84 1.23
CA VAL A 97 -2.77 -2.16 0.73
C VAL A 97 -3.51 -2.44 -0.59
N PRO A 98 -2.84 -2.88 -1.65
CA PRO A 98 -3.51 -3.29 -2.88
C PRO A 98 -4.51 -4.42 -2.59
N ASN A 99 -5.70 -4.33 -3.20
CA ASN A 99 -6.71 -5.38 -3.08
C ASN A 99 -6.54 -6.40 -4.20
N ASP A 100 -5.41 -7.09 -4.21
CA ASP A 100 -5.07 -8.14 -5.16
C ASP A 100 -4.33 -9.29 -4.46
N LEU A 101 -4.37 -10.48 -5.05
CA LEU A 101 -3.75 -11.68 -4.48
C LEU A 101 -2.22 -11.66 -4.56
N LEU A 102 -1.65 -10.91 -5.51
CA LEU A 102 -0.21 -10.85 -5.74
C LEU A 102 0.50 -10.03 -4.65
N GLY A 103 -0.19 -9.09 -4.03
CA GLY A 103 0.29 -8.26 -2.93
C GLY A 103 0.18 -8.91 -1.55
N LEU A 104 -0.50 -10.05 -1.43
CA LEU A 104 -0.62 -10.80 -0.18
C LEU A 104 0.59 -11.73 -0.02
N ASN A 105 1.56 -11.30 0.79
CA ASN A 105 2.75 -12.08 1.12
C ASN A 105 2.58 -12.75 2.51
N GLU A 106 3.15 -13.94 2.67
CA GLU A 106 3.22 -14.64 3.96
C GLU A 106 4.07 -13.86 4.96
N THR A 107 5.14 -13.23 4.50
CA THR A 107 6.12 -12.52 5.35
C THR A 107 5.60 -11.18 5.89
N GLY A 108 4.67 -10.53 5.19
CA GLY A 108 4.22 -9.18 5.55
C GLY A 108 3.31 -8.52 4.53
N PHE A 109 3.16 -7.20 4.69
CA PHE A 109 2.27 -6.38 3.88
C PHE A 109 3.03 -5.24 3.22
N ALA A 110 2.92 -5.13 1.90
CA ALA A 110 3.37 -3.96 1.16
C ALA A 110 2.21 -2.97 0.96
N PHE A 111 2.42 -1.69 1.25
CA PHE A 111 1.39 -0.66 1.15
C PHE A 111 1.94 0.70 0.73
N THR A 112 1.03 1.55 0.24
CA THR A 112 1.32 2.94 -0.08
C THR A 112 1.14 3.80 1.18
N PRO A 113 2.18 4.55 1.61
CA PRO A 113 2.09 5.39 2.80
C PRO A 113 1.23 6.66 2.55
N PRO A 114 0.84 7.40 3.61
CA PRO A 114 0.05 8.62 3.47
C PRO A 114 0.69 9.73 2.63
N ASP A 115 2.02 9.79 2.63
CA ASP A 115 2.79 10.81 1.90
C ASP A 115 3.77 10.18 0.89
N ALA A 116 3.24 9.38 -0.05
CA ALA A 116 4.05 8.74 -1.09
C ALA A 116 4.74 9.72 -2.07
N ALA A 117 4.41 11.01 -1.99
CA ALA A 117 5.07 12.07 -2.76
C ALA A 117 6.44 12.46 -2.18
N ARG A 118 6.76 12.04 -0.95
CA ARG A 118 8.06 12.25 -0.30
C ARG A 118 9.08 11.16 -0.65
N ASN A 119 10.18 11.10 0.09
CA ASN A 119 11.25 10.15 -0.15
C ASN A 119 10.74 8.70 -0.21
N THR A 120 9.82 8.34 0.69
CA THR A 120 9.20 7.01 0.77
C THR A 120 8.19 6.80 -0.34
N GLN A 121 8.47 5.85 -1.24
CA GLN A 121 7.59 5.47 -2.35
C GLN A 121 6.62 4.35 -1.99
N ARG A 122 7.10 3.40 -1.17
CA ARG A 122 6.37 2.20 -0.75
C ARG A 122 6.87 1.77 0.62
N VAL A 123 6.01 1.14 1.41
CA VAL A 123 6.39 0.57 2.70
C VAL A 123 6.08 -0.92 2.72
N PHE A 124 6.93 -1.69 3.36
CA PHE A 124 6.69 -3.07 3.73
C PHE A 124 6.72 -3.19 5.26
N VAL A 125 5.75 -3.89 5.84
CA VAL A 125 5.74 -4.21 7.26
C VAL A 125 5.69 -5.73 7.45
N PRO A 126 6.66 -6.35 8.16
CA PRO A 126 6.60 -7.77 8.48
C PRO A 126 5.40 -8.09 9.37
N ARG A 127 4.83 -9.29 9.23
CA ARG A 127 3.77 -9.75 10.15
C ARG A 127 4.26 -9.79 11.60
N ALA A 128 5.52 -10.16 11.81
CA ALA A 128 6.15 -10.22 13.13
C ALA A 128 6.25 -8.86 13.85
N ALA A 129 6.08 -7.75 13.12
CA ALA A 129 6.08 -6.39 13.66
C ALA A 129 4.71 -5.93 14.16
N LEU A 130 3.64 -6.62 13.75
CA LEU A 130 2.26 -6.18 13.92
C LEU A 130 1.58 -6.87 15.10
N GLU A 131 0.84 -6.09 15.88
CA GLU A 131 -0.15 -6.59 16.84
C GLU A 131 -1.52 -6.76 16.16
N ARG A 132 -1.90 -5.79 15.31
CA ARG A 132 -3.23 -5.75 14.69
C ARG A 132 -3.21 -5.02 13.36
N ILE A 133 -4.11 -5.44 12.46
CA ILE A 133 -4.49 -4.69 11.25
C ILE A 133 -5.99 -4.44 11.29
N SER A 134 -6.39 -3.19 11.13
CA SER A 134 -7.80 -2.79 11.07
C SER A 134 -8.11 -2.19 9.71
N VAL A 135 -9.14 -2.69 9.02
CA VAL A 135 -9.59 -2.10 7.75
C VAL A 135 -10.46 -0.88 8.06
N LEU A 136 -10.01 0.30 7.60
CA LEU A 136 -10.74 1.57 7.74
C LEU A 136 -11.70 1.80 6.58
N GLY A 137 -11.39 1.27 5.39
CA GLY A 137 -12.32 1.29 4.27
C GLY A 137 -11.75 0.75 2.97
N VAL A 138 -12.63 0.54 1.99
CA VAL A 138 -12.25 0.13 0.62
C VAL A 138 -12.26 1.37 -0.28
N VAL A 139 -11.15 1.64 -0.96
CA VAL A 139 -10.98 2.77 -1.89
C VAL A 139 -10.98 2.23 -3.32
N GLY A 140 -11.70 2.91 -4.23
CA GLY A 140 -11.73 2.53 -5.65
C GLY A 140 -12.45 1.21 -5.94
N SER A 141 -13.40 0.79 -5.10
CA SER A 141 -14.12 -0.47 -5.29
C SER A 141 -14.80 -0.54 -6.67
N PRO A 142 -14.57 -1.60 -7.46
CA PRO A 142 -15.24 -1.82 -8.74
C PRO A 142 -16.74 -2.12 -8.57
N LEU A 143 -17.19 -2.43 -7.35
CA LEU A 143 -18.59 -2.68 -7.03
C LEU A 143 -19.45 -1.40 -7.03
N LYS A 144 -18.85 -0.22 -7.23
CA LYS A 144 -19.57 1.04 -7.40
C LYS A 144 -20.13 1.20 -8.83
N GLY A 145 -20.73 0.13 -9.34
CA GLY A 145 -21.69 0.17 -10.43
C GLY A 145 -23.05 -0.26 -9.87
N ARG A 146 -24.08 0.58 -10.06
CA ARG A 146 -25.53 0.32 -9.84
C ARG A 146 -26.22 0.86 -8.57
N THR A 147 -25.73 1.91 -7.91
CA THR A 147 -26.62 2.80 -7.10
C THR A 147 -27.01 4.08 -7.83
N GLY A 148 -27.04 3.99 -9.15
CA GLY A 148 -27.49 5.03 -10.07
C GLY A 148 -28.12 4.43 -11.31
N VAL A 149 -28.98 3.41 -11.18
CA VAL A 149 -30.08 3.31 -12.16
C VAL A 149 -30.95 4.53 -11.88
N ARG A 150 -30.58 5.66 -12.50
CA ARG A 150 -31.51 6.75 -12.76
C ARG A 150 -32.75 6.03 -13.30
N ARG A 151 -33.89 6.09 -12.58
CA ARG A 151 -35.17 5.75 -13.22
C ARG A 151 -35.15 6.46 -14.57
N PRO A 152 -35.32 5.76 -15.71
CA PRO A 152 -35.42 6.46 -16.97
C PRO A 152 -36.51 7.51 -16.76
N ALA A 153 -36.15 8.78 -16.93
CA ALA A 153 -37.14 9.85 -16.91
C ALA A 153 -38.22 9.41 -17.89
N GLU A 154 -39.47 9.34 -17.44
CA GLU A 154 -40.60 8.95 -18.27
C GLU A 154 -40.46 9.66 -19.61
N ALA A 155 -40.27 8.88 -20.66
CA ALA A 155 -40.20 9.40 -22.00
C ALA A 155 -41.56 10.05 -22.27
N ARG A 156 -41.63 11.39 -22.14
CA ARG A 156 -42.66 12.19 -22.81
C ARG A 156 -42.35 12.13 -24.30
N GLN A 157 -42.54 10.95 -24.88
CA GLN A 157 -42.54 10.76 -26.31
C GLN A 157 -43.89 11.30 -26.80
N ILE A 158 -43.84 12.43 -27.49
CA ILE A 158 -45.00 12.98 -28.19
C ILE A 158 -45.30 12.01 -29.33
N GLY A 159 -46.46 11.36 -29.31
CA GLY A 159 -46.90 10.46 -30.37
C GLY A 159 -47.06 11.24 -31.67
N LEU A 160 -46.21 10.97 -32.67
CA LEU A 160 -46.20 11.71 -33.93
C LEU A 160 -47.22 11.23 -34.96
N PHE A 161 -48.00 10.18 -34.67
CA PHE A 161 -49.01 9.68 -35.60
C PHE A 161 -50.27 9.27 -34.83
N SER A 162 -51.37 9.98 -35.09
CA SER A 162 -52.71 9.54 -34.73
C SER A 162 -53.05 8.29 -35.54
N LEU A 163 -53.39 7.20 -34.85
CA LEU A 163 -54.00 6.02 -35.48
C LEU A 163 -55.27 6.48 -36.19
N VAL A 164 -55.27 6.35 -37.51
CA VAL A 164 -56.48 6.50 -38.33
C VAL A 164 -57.25 5.19 -38.17
N ASP A 165 -58.45 5.27 -37.59
CA ASP A 165 -59.35 4.11 -37.47
C ASP A 165 -59.83 3.67 -38.86
N PRO A 166 -59.84 2.37 -39.17
CA PRO A 166 -60.47 1.87 -40.39
C PRO A 166 -62.00 1.84 -40.22
N ALA A 167 -62.69 2.26 -41.28
CA ALA A 167 -64.15 2.20 -41.44
C ALA A 167 -64.64 0.78 -41.76
#